data_AF-A0A0X3PH73-F1
#
_entry.id   AF-A0A0X3PH73-F1
#
_cell.length_a   1.000
_cell.length_b   1.000
_cell.length_c   1.000
_cell.angle_alpha   90.00
_cell.angle_beta   90.00
_cell.angle_gamma   90.00
#
_symmetry.space_group_name_H-M   'P 1'
#
loop_
_entity.id
_entity.type
_entity.pdbx_description
1 polymer ?
#
loop_
_entity_poly.entity_id
_entity_poly.type
_entity_poly.pdbx_seq_one_letter_code
_entity_poly.pdbx_strand_id
1 'polypeptide(L)'
;MNLFYEGFFFLFLAVVTFLWIWCESGLSFYDTFHSHLALDLTQTELNPSKLRTFNLVHIRMPVFYVFLLIFSFFGTGNIASINTFDPLSIYCFMTVLNPATMGPMMILKLLCPMAMVGTGYAAIHRICAAHVNTTASRASVNTIQENKIHTTVLLVIANFLAVHFFLMLRDEGSWLDIGSSISHYVIAMAIGLASLLLALAGGWMMGSSTAVHIGRPEGLGKFD
;
A
#
# COMPACT_ATOMS: atom_id res chain seq x y z
N MET A 1 19.07 20.96 5.30
CA MET A 1 17.60 20.86 5.33
C MET A 1 17.13 21.34 6.71
N ASN A 2 16.19 22.28 6.82
CA ASN A 2 15.74 22.80 8.13
C ASN A 2 14.77 21.80 8.80
N LEU A 3 14.89 21.61 10.12
CA LEU A 3 14.02 20.70 10.90
C LEU A 3 12.52 21.03 10.72
N PHE A 4 12.19 22.32 10.57
CA PHE A 4 10.82 22.77 10.32
C PHE A 4 10.23 22.24 9.01
N TYR A 5 11.04 22.16 7.94
CA TYR A 5 10.58 21.63 6.64
C TYR A 5 10.13 20.17 6.77
N GLU A 6 10.88 19.39 7.53
CA GLU A 6 10.58 17.99 7.77
C GLU A 6 9.26 17.83 8.54
N GLY A 7 9.04 18.61 9.60
CA GLY A 7 7.78 18.61 10.34
C GLY A 7 6.58 19.02 9.47
N PHE A 8 6.71 20.06 8.65
CA PHE A 8 5.66 20.47 7.71
C PHE A 8 5.38 19.40 6.66
N PHE A 9 6.41 18.69 6.19
CA PHE A 9 6.23 17.58 5.25
C PHE A 9 5.39 16.46 5.85
N PHE A 10 5.68 16.03 7.08
CA PHE A 10 4.87 15.02 7.78
C PHE A 10 3.41 15.45 7.94
N LEU A 11 3.18 16.71 8.32
CA LEU A 11 1.83 17.26 8.46
C LEU A 11 1.09 17.31 7.13
N PHE A 12 1.76 17.78 6.07
CA PHE A 12 1.19 17.81 4.73
C PHE A 12 0.85 16.41 4.22
N LEU A 13 1.77 15.45 4.40
CA LEU A 13 1.55 14.06 4.03
C LEU A 13 0.36 13.48 4.79
N ALA A 14 0.24 13.75 6.10
CA ALA A 14 -0.89 13.31 6.91
C ALA A 14 -2.22 13.85 6.38
N VAL A 15 -2.30 15.15 6.07
CA VAL A 15 -3.48 15.79 5.48
C VAL A 15 -3.83 15.17 4.13
N VAL A 16 -2.85 14.98 3.25
CA VAL A 16 -3.05 14.35 1.93
C VAL A 16 -3.55 12.92 2.07
N THR A 17 -2.95 12.11 2.96
CA THR A 17 -3.42 10.74 3.21
C THR A 17 -4.84 10.71 3.77
N PHE A 18 -5.17 11.62 4.68
CA PHE A 18 -6.52 11.73 5.23
C PHE A 18 -7.55 12.11 4.15
N LEU A 19 -7.25 13.11 3.32
CA LEU A 19 -8.11 13.51 2.20
C LEU A 19 -8.28 12.39 1.18
N TRP A 20 -7.21 11.64 0.91
CA TRP A 20 -7.28 10.47 0.03
C TRP A 20 -8.21 9.40 0.61
N ILE A 21 -8.06 9.04 1.90
CA ILE A 21 -8.95 8.09 2.58
C ILE A 21 -10.40 8.56 2.52
N TRP A 22 -10.65 9.85 2.81
CA TRP A 22 -11.99 10.44 2.80
C TRP A 22 -12.63 10.36 1.41
N CYS A 23 -11.89 10.77 0.38
CA CYS A 23 -12.35 10.76 -1.01
C CYS A 23 -12.67 9.34 -1.48
N GLU A 24 -11.77 8.39 -1.22
CA GLU A 24 -11.93 7.01 -1.65
C GLU A 24 -13.07 6.29 -0.92
N SER A 25 -13.24 6.59 0.37
CA SER A 25 -14.37 6.08 1.17
C SER A 25 -15.72 6.59 0.64
N GLY A 26 -15.80 7.88 0.28
CA GLY A 26 -17.01 8.47 -0.31
C GLY A 26 -17.36 7.88 -1.67
N LEU A 27 -16.36 7.60 -2.51
CA LEU A 27 -16.60 7.01 -3.81
C LEU A 27 -17.03 5.54 -3.72
N SER A 28 -16.44 4.77 -2.81
CA SER A 28 -16.86 3.39 -2.54
C SER A 28 -18.32 3.32 -2.08
N PHE A 29 -18.75 4.26 -1.24
CA PHE A 29 -20.15 4.38 -0.83
C PHE A 29 -21.08 4.65 -2.03
N TYR A 30 -20.70 5.59 -2.91
CA TYR A 30 -21.47 5.91 -4.10
C TYR A 30 -21.62 4.72 -5.05
N ASP A 31 -20.53 3.99 -5.34
CA ASP A 31 -20.56 2.81 -6.21
C ASP A 31 -21.44 1.68 -5.63
N THR A 32 -21.37 1.48 -4.31
CA THR A 32 -22.20 0.48 -3.60
C THR A 32 -23.69 0.88 -3.66
N PHE A 33 -24.00 2.15 -3.46
CA PHE A 33 -25.38 2.64 -3.54
C PHE A 33 -25.96 2.54 -4.96
N HIS A 34 -25.17 2.93 -5.98
CA HIS A 34 -25.59 2.86 -7.39
C HIS A 34 -25.81 1.43 -7.86
N SER A 35 -24.95 0.50 -7.46
CA SER A 35 -25.12 -0.92 -7.80
C SER A 35 -26.37 -1.51 -7.14
N HIS A 36 -26.68 -1.13 -5.89
CA HIS A 36 -27.92 -1.55 -5.24
C HIS A 36 -29.16 -1.00 -5.96
N LEU A 37 -29.17 0.29 -6.32
CA LEU A 37 -30.27 0.91 -7.05
C LEU A 37 -30.45 0.29 -8.45
N ALA A 38 -29.36 -0.02 -9.14
CA ALA A 38 -29.40 -0.67 -10.44
C ALA A 38 -29.97 -2.09 -10.34
N LEU A 39 -29.62 -2.87 -9.31
CA LEU A 39 -30.15 -4.22 -9.09
C LEU A 39 -31.65 -4.21 -8.75
N ASP A 40 -32.11 -3.24 -7.96
CA ASP A 40 -33.53 -3.12 -7.61
C ASP A 40 -34.39 -2.72 -8.84
N LEU A 41 -33.82 -1.92 -9.75
CA LEU A 41 -34.47 -1.53 -11.01
C LEU A 41 -34.45 -2.63 -12.08
N THR A 42 -33.54 -3.62 -11.98
CA THR A 42 -33.33 -4.68 -12.99
C THR A 42 -33.72 -6.07 -12.48
N GLN A 43 -34.85 -6.19 -11.76
CA GLN A 43 -35.47 -7.48 -11.38
C GLN A 43 -35.96 -8.34 -12.58
N THR A 44 -35.37 -8.24 -13.76
CA THR A 44 -35.72 -9.07 -14.91
C THR A 44 -34.45 -9.53 -15.61
N GLU A 45 -34.08 -10.78 -15.32
CA GLU A 45 -33.27 -11.69 -16.15
C GLU A 45 -31.97 -11.09 -16.73
N LEU A 46 -30.85 -11.19 -16.02
CA LEU A 46 -29.55 -11.16 -16.70
C LEU A 46 -28.53 -12.17 -16.17
N ASN A 47 -28.09 -12.98 -17.13
CA ASN A 47 -27.03 -13.98 -17.14
C ASN A 47 -25.75 -13.53 -16.36
N PRO A 48 -25.23 -14.33 -15.40
CA PRO A 48 -24.11 -13.96 -14.51
C PRO A 48 -22.73 -13.81 -15.19
N SER A 49 -22.69 -13.89 -16.52
CA SER A 49 -21.47 -13.90 -17.33
C SER A 49 -21.20 -12.59 -18.08
N LYS A 50 -22.13 -11.64 -18.10
CA LYS A 50 -21.97 -10.41 -18.89
C LYS A 50 -21.54 -9.23 -18.02
N LEU A 51 -20.30 -8.78 -18.28
CA LEU A 51 -19.67 -7.57 -17.76
C LEU A 51 -19.15 -7.62 -16.31
N ARG A 52 -18.27 -8.58 -16.02
CA ARG A 52 -17.13 -8.29 -15.12
C ARG A 52 -16.16 -7.37 -15.86
N THR A 53 -16.60 -6.15 -16.17
CA THR A 53 -15.73 -5.07 -16.63
C THR A 53 -14.69 -4.91 -15.54
N PHE A 54 -13.42 -5.19 -15.87
CA PHE A 54 -12.29 -4.96 -15.01
C PHE A 54 -12.32 -3.49 -14.58
N ASN A 55 -12.89 -3.23 -13.41
CA ASN A 55 -13.30 -1.90 -13.03
C ASN A 55 -12.03 -1.08 -12.76
N LEU A 56 -11.90 0.09 -13.40
CA LEU A 56 -10.78 1.02 -13.22
C LEU A 56 -10.53 1.36 -11.74
N VAL A 57 -11.56 1.20 -10.90
CA VAL A 57 -11.50 1.26 -9.45
C VAL A 57 -10.42 0.34 -8.85
N HIS A 58 -10.25 -0.88 -9.37
CA HIS A 58 -9.26 -1.84 -8.84
C HIS A 58 -7.81 -1.45 -9.13
N ILE A 59 -7.57 -0.60 -10.14
CA ILE A 59 -6.24 -0.05 -10.45
C ILE A 59 -5.99 1.26 -9.69
N ARG A 60 -7.04 2.09 -9.52
CA ARG A 60 -6.90 3.43 -8.95
C ARG A 60 -6.23 3.41 -7.57
N MET A 61 -6.78 2.62 -6.64
CA MET A 61 -6.27 2.58 -5.25
C MET A 61 -4.78 2.19 -5.15
N PRO A 62 -4.31 1.07 -5.74
CA PRO A 62 -2.91 0.70 -5.66
C PRO A 62 -1.97 1.69 -6.37
N VAL A 63 -2.42 2.36 -7.44
CA VAL A 63 -1.63 3.41 -8.09
C VAL A 63 -1.42 4.62 -7.16
N PHE A 64 -2.49 5.13 -6.54
CA PHE A 64 -2.37 6.24 -5.58
C PHE A 64 -1.53 5.86 -4.37
N TYR A 65 -1.66 4.62 -3.88
CA TYR A 65 -0.85 4.10 -2.79
C TYR A 65 0.65 4.10 -3.14
N VAL A 66 1.04 3.52 -4.28
CA VAL A 66 2.44 3.49 -4.72
C VAL A 66 2.97 4.91 -4.92
N PHE A 67 2.18 5.80 -5.51
CA PHE A 67 2.55 7.20 -5.68
C PHE A 67 2.81 7.91 -4.34
N LEU A 68 1.91 7.76 -3.36
CA LEU A 68 2.07 8.35 -2.04
C LEU A 68 3.25 7.74 -1.28
N LEU A 69 3.54 6.45 -1.47
CA LEU A 69 4.73 5.82 -0.90
C LEU A 69 6.02 6.38 -1.48
N ILE A 70 6.11 6.52 -2.80
CA ILE A 70 7.25 7.14 -3.47
C ILE A 70 7.44 8.58 -2.97
N PHE A 71 6.35 9.35 -2.92
CA PHE A 71 6.35 10.72 -2.40
C PHE A 71 6.80 10.78 -0.94
N SER A 72 6.35 9.84 -0.10
CA SER A 72 6.73 9.73 1.31
C SER A 72 8.22 9.40 1.48
N PHE A 73 8.77 8.54 0.62
CA PHE A 73 10.19 8.19 0.63
C PHE A 73 11.05 9.41 0.26
N PHE A 74 10.78 10.03 -0.89
CA PHE A 74 11.58 11.15 -1.38
C PHE A 74 11.40 12.45 -0.59
N GLY A 75 10.26 12.64 0.08
CA GLY A 75 10.03 13.86 0.85
C GLY A 75 10.67 13.90 2.25
N THR A 76 11.12 12.76 2.78
CA THR A 76 11.74 12.67 4.12
C THR A 76 13.22 13.09 4.18
N GLY A 77 13.86 13.32 3.04
CA GLY A 77 15.29 13.59 2.98
C GLY A 77 15.77 14.06 1.61
N ASN A 78 16.96 14.66 1.55
CA ASN A 78 17.68 14.95 0.31
C ASN A 78 18.24 13.66 -0.32
N ILE A 79 17.39 12.66 -0.51
CA ILE A 79 17.76 11.33 -0.99
C ILE A 79 17.73 11.37 -2.51
N ALA A 80 18.76 11.96 -3.10
CA ALA A 80 19.01 11.86 -4.55
C ALA A 80 19.67 10.52 -4.90
N SER A 81 20.39 9.92 -3.96
CA SER A 81 21.02 8.60 -4.07
C SER A 81 21.25 8.00 -2.68
N ILE A 82 21.59 6.72 -2.60
CA ILE A 82 21.94 6.05 -1.33
C ILE A 82 23.14 6.73 -0.66
N ASN A 83 24.05 7.30 -1.46
CA ASN A 83 25.26 7.97 -1.00
C ASN A 83 25.02 9.38 -0.43
N THR A 84 23.83 9.96 -0.63
CA THR A 84 23.49 11.32 -0.16
C THR A 84 22.63 11.29 1.11
N PHE A 85 22.48 10.12 1.74
CA PHE A 85 21.72 9.99 2.98
C PHE A 85 22.35 10.83 4.09
N ASP A 86 21.68 11.93 4.45
CA ASP A 86 22.19 12.92 5.38
C ASP A 86 21.77 12.60 6.83
N PRO A 87 22.73 12.32 7.73
CA PRO A 87 22.44 12.01 9.12
C PRO A 87 22.08 13.22 10.01
N LEU A 88 22.08 14.45 9.48
CA LEU A 88 21.92 15.68 10.26
C LEU A 88 20.72 15.68 11.23
N SER A 89 19.62 15.02 10.87
CA SER A 89 18.43 14.95 11.73
C SER A 89 18.59 13.99 12.93
N ILE A 90 19.44 12.96 12.84
CA ILE A 90 19.67 12.00 13.93
C ILE A 90 20.65 12.54 14.95
N TYR A 91 21.54 13.46 14.57
CA TYR A 91 22.42 14.13 15.52
C TYR A 91 21.66 14.91 16.60
N CYS A 92 20.37 15.22 16.39
CA CYS A 92 19.50 15.79 17.42
C CYS A 92 19.17 14.78 18.55
N PHE A 93 19.20 13.47 18.26
CA PHE A 93 18.83 12.42 19.21
C PHE A 93 20.05 11.65 19.75
N MET A 94 21.12 11.52 18.95
CA MET A 94 22.36 10.87 19.36
C MET A 94 23.54 11.73 18.92
N THR A 95 24.27 12.28 19.89
CA THR A 95 25.44 13.15 19.67
C THR A 95 26.74 12.37 19.45
N VAL A 96 26.77 11.07 19.79
CA VAL A 96 27.92 10.19 19.57
C VAL A 96 27.67 9.33 18.33
N LEU A 97 28.60 9.39 17.38
CA LEU A 97 28.54 8.60 16.15
C LEU A 97 28.74 7.11 16.48
N ASN A 98 27.65 6.37 16.56
CA ASN A 98 27.69 4.91 16.61
C ASN A 98 26.95 4.36 15.39
N PRO A 99 27.67 3.89 14.34
CA PRO A 99 27.05 3.47 13.09
C PRO A 99 26.04 2.32 13.28
N ALA A 100 26.24 1.49 14.31
CA ALA A 100 25.33 0.38 14.61
C ALA A 100 23.96 0.85 15.13
N THR A 101 23.87 1.98 15.84
CA THR A 101 22.59 2.52 16.35
C THR A 101 22.00 3.61 15.46
N MET A 102 22.87 4.36 14.78
CA MET A 102 22.50 5.47 13.90
C MET A 102 21.83 5.02 12.60
N GLY A 103 22.31 3.92 12.00
CA GLY A 103 21.71 3.32 10.80
C GLY A 103 20.25 2.91 11.00
N PRO A 104 19.91 2.12 12.03
CA PRO A 104 18.52 1.74 12.32
C PRO A 104 17.60 2.93 12.60
N MET A 105 18.08 3.98 13.27
CA MET A 105 17.33 5.21 13.48
C MET A 105 17.00 5.94 12.16
N MET A 106 17.90 5.93 11.17
CA MET A 106 17.61 6.47 9.83
C MET A 106 16.52 5.67 9.13
N ILE A 107 16.63 4.34 9.18
CA ILE A 107 15.64 3.46 8.57
C ILE A 107 14.27 3.66 9.25
N LEU A 108 14.23 3.78 10.58
CA LEU A 108 12.98 4.00 11.31
C LEU A 108 12.33 5.34 10.96
N LYS A 109 13.13 6.41 10.85
CA LYS A 109 12.67 7.73 10.42
C LYS A 109 12.06 7.68 9.01
N LEU A 110 12.71 6.96 8.10
CA LEU A 110 12.23 6.75 6.73
C LEU A 110 10.96 5.88 6.70
N LEU A 111 10.86 4.89 7.59
CA LEU A 111 9.72 3.98 7.67
C LEU A 111 8.46 4.64 8.24
N CYS A 112 8.59 5.62 9.14
CA CYS A 112 7.44 6.26 9.80
C CYS A 112 6.38 6.84 8.83
N PRO A 113 6.72 7.69 7.84
CA PRO A 113 5.73 8.23 6.90
C PRO A 113 5.24 7.18 5.90
N MET A 114 6.09 6.22 5.50
CA MET A 114 5.64 5.08 4.69
C MET A 114 4.60 4.24 5.45
N ALA A 115 4.82 3.99 6.74
CA ALA A 115 3.90 3.26 7.59
C ALA A 115 2.56 4.00 7.74
N MET A 116 2.57 5.32 7.86
CA MET A 116 1.35 6.13 7.86
C MET A 116 0.54 5.98 6.56
N VAL A 117 1.20 5.98 5.40
CA VAL A 117 0.53 5.72 4.10
C VAL A 117 0.02 4.27 4.04
N GLY A 118 0.80 3.30 4.52
CA GLY A 118 0.45 1.88 4.60
C GLY A 118 -0.80 1.61 5.44
N THR A 119 -0.90 2.22 6.62
CA THR A 119 -2.08 2.10 7.48
C THR A 119 -3.30 2.80 6.87
N GLY A 120 -3.11 3.93 6.18
CA GLY A 120 -4.16 4.59 5.41
C GLY A 120 -4.74 3.69 4.32
N TYR A 121 -3.88 3.00 3.57
CA TYR A 121 -4.32 2.01 2.57
C TYR A 121 -5.11 0.87 3.20
N ALA A 122 -4.62 0.28 4.30
CA ALA A 122 -5.34 -0.76 5.03
C ALA A 122 -6.69 -0.26 5.59
N ALA A 123 -6.77 1.00 6.03
CA ALA A 123 -7.99 1.62 6.51
C ALA A 123 -9.06 1.71 5.40
N ILE A 124 -8.68 2.14 4.21
CA ILE A 124 -9.60 2.20 3.05
C ILE A 124 -10.18 0.81 2.77
N HIS A 125 -9.34 -0.22 2.71
CA HIS A 125 -9.79 -1.60 2.47
C HIS A 125 -10.79 -2.08 3.54
N ARG A 126 -10.60 -1.72 4.81
CA ARG A 126 -11.53 -2.08 5.89
C ARG A 126 -12.83 -1.29 5.81
N ILE A 127 -12.78 0.01 5.51
CA ILE A 127 -13.99 0.85 5.38
C ILE A 127 -14.84 0.37 4.21
N CYS A 128 -14.21 0.02 3.08
CA CYS A 128 -14.89 -0.55 1.92
C CYS A 128 -15.51 -1.92 2.27
N ALA A 129 -14.75 -2.79 2.95
CA ALA A 129 -15.27 -4.08 3.40
C ALA A 129 -16.43 -3.96 4.41
N ALA A 130 -16.39 -2.95 5.30
CA ALA A 130 -17.46 -2.71 6.26
C ALA A 130 -18.78 -2.34 5.59
N HIS A 131 -18.75 -1.48 4.55
CA HIS A 131 -19.94 -1.10 3.79
C HIS A 131 -20.60 -2.30 3.09
N VAL A 132 -19.79 -3.22 2.55
CA VAL A 132 -20.30 -4.42 1.87
C VAL A 132 -20.93 -5.42 2.85
N ASN A 133 -20.35 -5.59 4.05
CA ASN A 133 -20.79 -6.58 5.02
C ASN A 133 -22.13 -6.25 5.70
N THR A 134 -22.53 -4.99 5.77
CA THR A 134 -23.83 -4.59 6.34
C THR A 134 -25.02 -5.11 5.54
N THR A 135 -24.83 -5.50 4.27
CA THR A 135 -25.93 -5.84 3.35
C THR A 135 -26.02 -7.31 2.91
N ALA A 136 -25.04 -8.19 3.18
CA ALA A 136 -25.15 -9.60 2.76
C ALA A 136 -24.32 -10.61 3.58
N SER A 137 -25.02 -11.56 4.22
CA SER A 137 -24.47 -12.72 4.95
C SER A 137 -23.62 -13.70 4.10
N ARG A 138 -23.55 -13.53 2.76
CA ARG A 138 -22.71 -14.32 1.83
C ARG A 138 -21.42 -13.61 1.34
N ALA A 139 -21.09 -12.43 1.87
CA ALA A 139 -20.01 -11.56 1.36
C ALA A 139 -18.57 -11.92 1.78
N SER A 140 -18.39 -12.89 2.69
CA SER A 140 -17.06 -13.24 3.25
C SER A 140 -16.08 -13.84 2.22
N VAL A 141 -16.58 -14.57 1.22
CA VAL A 141 -15.72 -15.19 0.18
C VAL A 141 -15.28 -14.16 -0.88
N ASN A 142 -16.13 -13.17 -1.19
CA ASN A 142 -15.85 -12.17 -2.21
C ASN A 142 -14.87 -11.10 -1.72
N THR A 143 -14.92 -10.72 -0.43
CA THR A 143 -14.00 -9.74 0.17
C THR A 143 -12.55 -10.23 0.23
N ILE A 144 -12.32 -11.53 0.48
CA ILE A 144 -10.98 -12.13 0.42
C ILE A 144 -10.43 -12.12 -1.02
N GLN A 145 -11.30 -12.35 -2.01
CA GLN A 145 -10.90 -12.33 -3.43
C GLN A 145 -10.59 -10.91 -3.92
N GLU A 146 -11.34 -9.91 -3.47
CA GLU A 146 -11.09 -8.51 -3.85
C GLU A 146 -9.78 -7.99 -3.27
N ASN A 147 -9.50 -8.24 -1.98
CA ASN A 147 -8.20 -7.88 -1.39
C ASN A 147 -7.00 -8.56 -2.09
N LYS A 148 -7.19 -9.80 -2.58
CA LYS A 148 -6.19 -10.48 -3.40
C LYS A 148 -5.94 -9.75 -4.72
N ILE A 149 -6.99 -9.36 -5.44
CA ILE A 149 -6.86 -8.64 -6.72
C ILE A 149 -6.10 -7.32 -6.53
N HIS A 150 -6.46 -6.53 -5.52
CA HIS A 150 -5.77 -5.27 -5.22
C HIS A 150 -4.29 -5.48 -4.86
N THR A 151 -3.98 -6.50 -4.06
CA THR A 151 -2.59 -6.86 -3.71
C THR A 151 -1.82 -7.36 -4.94
N THR A 152 -2.46 -8.12 -5.83
CA THR A 152 -1.85 -8.57 -7.08
C THR A 152 -1.56 -7.39 -8.01
N VAL A 153 -2.50 -6.46 -8.18
CA VAL A 153 -2.29 -5.26 -9.01
C VAL A 153 -1.17 -4.38 -8.43
N LEU A 154 -1.15 -4.20 -7.11
CA LEU A 154 -0.06 -3.52 -6.41
C LEU A 154 1.30 -4.16 -6.74
N LEU A 155 1.40 -5.49 -6.64
CA LEU A 155 2.62 -6.23 -6.94
C LEU A 155 3.05 -6.03 -8.41
N VAL A 156 2.10 -6.05 -9.35
CA VAL A 156 2.38 -5.81 -10.77
C VAL A 156 2.94 -4.40 -10.98
N ILE A 157 2.34 -3.38 -10.37
CA ILE A 157 2.81 -1.99 -10.46
C ILE A 157 4.21 -1.85 -9.86
N ALA A 158 4.46 -2.46 -8.69
CA ALA A 158 5.77 -2.43 -8.03
C ALA A 158 6.87 -3.10 -8.89
N ASN A 159 6.57 -4.25 -9.50
CA ASN A 159 7.51 -4.93 -10.40
C ASN A 159 7.74 -4.13 -11.69
N PHE A 160 6.68 -3.51 -12.25
CA PHE A 160 6.82 -2.63 -13.40
C PHE A 160 7.76 -1.46 -13.10
N LEU A 161 7.61 -0.82 -11.94
CA LEU A 161 8.50 0.25 -11.49
C LEU A 161 9.95 -0.25 -11.33
N ALA A 162 10.16 -1.43 -10.74
CA ALA A 162 11.49 -2.02 -10.59
C ALA A 162 12.15 -2.31 -11.95
N VAL A 163 11.41 -2.90 -12.90
CA VAL A 163 11.89 -3.16 -14.26
C VAL A 163 12.18 -1.86 -15.01
N HIS A 164 11.35 -0.83 -14.83
CA HIS A 164 11.60 0.48 -15.44
C HIS A 164 12.95 1.06 -15.02
N PHE A 165 13.26 1.04 -13.72
CA PHE A 165 14.56 1.50 -13.22
C PHE A 165 15.71 0.54 -13.56
N PHE A 166 15.44 -0.75 -13.68
CA PHE A 166 16.42 -1.71 -14.16
C PHE A 166 16.86 -1.39 -15.60
N LEU A 167 15.91 -1.05 -16.48
CA LEU A 167 16.20 -0.66 -17.86
C LEU A 167 16.89 0.71 -17.96
N MET A 168 16.86 1.52 -16.90
CA MET A 168 17.54 2.81 -16.82
C MET A 168 18.95 2.70 -16.20
N LEU A 169 19.41 1.48 -15.89
CA LEU A 169 20.79 1.26 -15.45
C LEU A 169 21.77 1.74 -16.51
N ARG A 170 22.83 2.40 -16.05
CA ARG A 170 23.91 2.89 -16.91
C ARG A 170 25.17 2.10 -16.58
N ASP A 171 25.74 1.50 -17.62
CA ASP A 171 27.04 0.81 -17.54
C ASP A 171 28.21 1.69 -18.00
N GLU A 172 27.91 2.86 -18.59
CA GLU A 172 28.88 3.78 -19.16
C GLU A 172 28.74 5.18 -18.53
N GLY A 173 29.87 5.90 -18.41
CA GLY A 173 29.90 7.28 -17.90
C GLY A 173 30.74 7.42 -16.63
N SER A 174 30.43 8.44 -15.82
CA SER A 174 31.15 8.68 -14.56
C SER A 174 30.76 7.65 -13.49
N TRP A 175 31.70 7.33 -12.59
CA TRP A 175 31.42 6.47 -11.44
C TRP A 175 30.24 6.95 -10.58
N LEU A 176 30.03 8.27 -10.51
CA LEU A 176 28.89 8.86 -9.81
C LEU A 176 27.56 8.56 -10.52
N ASP A 177 27.53 8.65 -11.85
CA ASP A 177 26.32 8.37 -12.63
C ASP A 177 25.94 6.89 -12.56
N ILE A 178 26.94 6.01 -12.65
CA ILE A 178 26.77 4.56 -12.49
C ILE A 178 26.19 4.27 -11.10
N GLY A 179 26.83 4.78 -10.04
CA GLY A 179 26.36 4.62 -8.65
C GLY A 179 24.98 5.21 -8.38
N SER A 180 24.65 6.33 -9.04
CA SER A 180 23.32 6.95 -8.96
C SER A 180 22.27 6.06 -9.62
N SER A 181 22.51 5.53 -10.81
CA SER A 181 21.56 4.64 -11.50
C SER A 181 21.27 3.37 -10.69
N ILE A 182 22.32 2.78 -10.09
CA ILE A 182 22.22 1.63 -9.19
C ILE A 182 21.38 1.99 -7.95
N SER A 183 21.63 3.16 -7.36
CA SER A 183 20.87 3.63 -6.20
C SER A 183 19.38 3.78 -6.52
N HIS A 184 19.02 4.35 -7.67
CA HIS A 184 17.63 4.50 -8.09
C HIS A 184 16.92 3.14 -8.26
N TYR A 185 17.61 2.16 -8.86
CA TYR A 185 17.09 0.80 -8.98
C TYR A 185 16.87 0.14 -7.61
N VAL A 186 17.85 0.21 -6.71
CA VAL A 186 17.74 -0.37 -5.36
C VAL A 186 16.64 0.30 -4.56
N ILE A 187 16.48 1.63 -4.67
CA ILE A 187 15.39 2.38 -4.04
C ILE A 187 14.04 1.91 -4.57
N ALA A 188 13.87 1.74 -5.90
CA ALA A 188 12.63 1.26 -6.48
C ALA A 188 12.25 -0.14 -5.98
N MET A 189 13.23 -1.06 -5.90
CA MET A 189 13.01 -2.38 -5.31
C MET A 189 12.66 -2.30 -3.81
N ALA A 190 13.34 -1.44 -3.05
CA ALA A 190 13.08 -1.27 -1.63
C ALA A 190 11.68 -0.70 -1.36
N ILE A 191 11.24 0.29 -2.15
CA ILE A 191 9.87 0.82 -2.08
C ILE A 191 8.85 -0.26 -2.46
N GLY A 192 9.11 -1.06 -3.50
CA GLY A 192 8.26 -2.19 -3.88
C GLY A 192 8.11 -3.22 -2.75
N LEU A 193 9.22 -3.61 -2.12
CA LEU A 193 9.21 -4.52 -0.97
C LEU A 193 8.51 -3.90 0.24
N ALA A 194 8.81 -2.64 0.57
CA ALA A 194 8.16 -1.93 1.67
C ALA A 194 6.65 -1.82 1.45
N SER A 195 6.21 -1.56 0.21
CA SER A 195 4.78 -1.47 -0.13
C SER A 195 4.01 -2.76 0.18
N LEU A 196 4.62 -3.92 -0.11
CA LEU A 196 4.05 -5.23 0.17
C LEU A 196 4.03 -5.50 1.69
N LEU A 197 5.15 -5.27 2.37
CA LEU A 197 5.25 -5.50 3.81
C LEU A 197 4.26 -4.63 4.59
N LEU A 198 4.11 -3.37 4.21
CA LEU A 198 3.17 -2.46 4.84
C LEU A 198 1.71 -2.84 4.55
N ALA A 199 1.39 -3.30 3.34
CA ALA A 199 0.06 -3.80 3.02
C ALA A 199 -0.29 -5.04 3.87
N LEU A 200 0.64 -5.97 4.03
CA LEU A 200 0.47 -7.16 4.88
C LEU A 200 0.36 -6.80 6.36
N ALA A 201 1.25 -5.92 6.84
CA ALA A 201 1.27 -5.46 8.22
C ALA A 201 -0.03 -4.70 8.58
N GLY A 202 -0.53 -3.86 7.68
CA GLY A 202 -1.81 -3.17 7.86
C GLY A 202 -2.99 -4.14 7.97
N GLY A 203 -3.03 -5.18 7.13
CA GLY A 203 -4.05 -6.24 7.22
C GLY A 203 -3.99 -6.98 8.56
N TRP A 204 -2.78 -7.37 8.99
CA TRP A 204 -2.57 -8.04 10.27
C TRP A 204 -2.96 -7.16 11.46
N MET A 205 -2.48 -5.92 11.50
CA MET A 205 -2.69 -4.97 12.60
C MET A 205 -4.16 -4.62 12.78
N MET A 206 -4.92 -4.52 11.68
CA MET A 206 -6.34 -4.22 11.76
C MET A 206 -7.20 -5.45 12.07
N GLY A 207 -6.61 -6.64 12.28
CA GLY A 207 -7.32 -7.82 12.78
C GLY A 207 -8.08 -8.60 11.70
N SER A 208 -7.53 -8.73 10.48
CA SER A 208 -8.00 -9.79 9.59
C SER A 208 -7.49 -11.13 10.13
N SER A 209 -8.26 -11.76 11.03
CA SER A 209 -8.12 -13.19 11.27
C SER A 209 -8.39 -13.89 9.95
N THR A 210 -7.33 -14.25 9.24
CA THR A 210 -7.38 -15.33 8.25
C THR A 210 -7.68 -16.59 9.03
N ALA A 211 -8.97 -16.81 9.33
CA ALA A 211 -9.48 -18.09 9.76
C ALA A 211 -9.30 -19.03 8.56
N VAL A 212 -8.12 -19.61 8.45
CA VAL A 212 -7.88 -20.81 7.66
C VAL A 212 -8.80 -21.86 8.29
N HIS A 213 -9.95 -22.08 7.66
CA HIS A 213 -10.86 -23.16 7.99
C HIS A 213 -10.13 -24.47 7.63
N ILE A 214 -9.27 -24.94 8.54
CA ILE A 214 -8.74 -26.30 8.51
C ILE A 214 -9.96 -27.20 8.69
N GLY A 215 -10.25 -27.98 7.64
CA GLY A 215 -11.37 -28.90 7.59
C GLY A 215 -11.41 -29.76 8.84
N ARG A 216 -12.46 -29.59 9.64
CA ARG A 216 -12.82 -30.51 10.70
C ARG A 216 -13.37 -31.77 10.02
N PRO A 217 -12.75 -32.95 10.18
CA PRO A 217 -13.33 -34.19 9.66
C PRO A 217 -14.61 -34.46 10.44
N GLU A 218 -15.74 -34.50 9.76
CA GLU A 218 -16.99 -35.00 10.33
C GLU A 218 -16.86 -36.51 10.53
N GLY A 219 -16.57 -36.90 11.78
CA GLY A 219 -16.64 -38.26 12.23
C GLY A 219 -18.06 -38.66 12.60
N LEU A 220 -18.34 -39.94 12.36
CA LEU A 220 -19.39 -40.80 12.95
C LEU A 220 -20.83 -40.56 12.50
N GLY A 221 -21.16 -41.15 11.34
CA GLY A 221 -22.47 -41.78 11.17
C GLY A 221 -22.50 -43.10 11.93
N LYS A 222 -23.31 -43.16 13.00
CA LYS A 222 -23.73 -44.41 13.62
C LYS A 222 -24.64 -45.16 12.63
N PHE A 223 -24.35 -46.42 12.37
CA PHE A 223 -25.31 -47.37 11.81
C PHE A 223 -26.00 -48.05 13.00
N ASP A 224 -27.32 -47.84 13.10
CA ASP A 224 -28.23 -48.79 13.76
C ASP A 224 -28.57 -49.92 12.77
#